data_AF-A0A966YGL7-F1
#
_entry.id   AF-A0A966YGL7-F1
#
_cell.length_a   1.000
_cell.length_b   1.000
_cell.length_c   1.000
_cell.angle_alpha   90.00
_cell.angle_beta   90.00
_cell.angle_gamma   90.00
#
_symmetry.space_group_name_H-M   'P 1'
#
loop_
_entity.id
_entity.type
_entity.pdbx_description
1 polymer ?
#
loop_
_entity_poly.entity_id
_entity_poly.type
_entity_poly.pdbx_seq_one_letter_code
_entity_poly.pdbx_strand_id
1 'polypeptide(L)' 'MPERVLAAFRLPMPNIYEGELLNVADEVFARLPAIADTAGHAFLSIGNGHSGWQMAAANTLSRGDKVLVLESGR' A
#
# COMPACT_ATOMS: atom_id res chain seq x y z
N MET A 1 -9.81 14.95 6.96
CA MET A 1 -8.84 14.79 5.85
C MET A 1 -8.27 16.16 5.51
N PRO A 2 -6.95 16.30 5.30
CA PRO A 2 -6.35 17.60 4.97
C PRO A 2 -6.87 18.15 3.63
N GLU A 3 -6.99 19.47 3.50
CA GLU A 3 -7.67 20.04 2.33
C GLU A 3 -6.91 19.81 1.01
N ARG A 4 -5.58 19.75 1.05
CA ARG A 4 -4.76 19.34 -0.10
C ARG A 4 -5.12 17.95 -0.65
N VAL A 5 -5.56 17.03 0.22
CA VAL A 5 -5.96 15.67 -0.18
C VAL A 5 -7.35 15.69 -0.80
N LEU A 6 -8.27 16.47 -0.23
CA LEU A 6 -9.60 16.69 -0.80
C LEU A 6 -9.54 17.36 -2.18
N ALA A 7 -8.59 18.27 -2.41
CA ALA A 7 -8.36 18.86 -3.72
C ALA A 7 -7.91 17.82 -4.76
N ALA A 8 -6.99 16.92 -4.38
CA ALA A 8 -6.51 15.85 -5.28
C ALA A 8 -7.63 14.90 -5.73
N PHE A 9 -8.65 14.66 -4.91
CA PHE A 9 -9.81 13.83 -5.26
C PHE A 9 -10.72 14.45 -6.34
N ARG A 10 -10.61 15.76 -6.58
CA ARG A 10 -11.42 16.48 -7.57
C ARG A 10 -10.77 16.51 -8.95
N LEU A 11 -9.56 15.97 -9.10
CA LEU A 11 -8.87 15.89 -10.37
C LEU A 11 -9.58 14.88 -11.28
N PRO A 12 -9.67 15.14 -12.61
CA PRO A 12 -10.09 14.14 -13.58
C PRO A 12 -9.22 12.88 -13.49
N MET A 13 -9.78 11.72 -13.81
CA MET A 13 -9.02 10.47 -13.79
C MET A 13 -7.90 10.53 -14.83
N PRO A 14 -6.62 10.43 -14.42
CA PRO A 14 -5.49 10.46 -15.34
C PRO A 14 -5.34 9.13 -16.09
N ASN A 15 -4.57 9.13 -17.18
CA ASN A 15 -4.13 7.89 -17.81
C ASN A 15 -3.15 7.16 -16.89
N ILE A 16 -3.38 5.87 -16.65
CA ILE A 16 -2.56 5.03 -15.75
C ILE A 16 -1.25 4.54 -16.39
N TYR A 17 -1.10 4.71 -17.70
CA TYR A 17 0.06 4.22 -18.45
C TYR A 17 1.03 5.33 -18.87
N GLU A 18 0.69 6.61 -18.64
CA GLU A 18 1.51 7.73 -19.09
C GLU A 18 1.27 9.01 -18.26
N GLY A 19 2.12 10.01 -18.47
CA GLY A 19 1.94 11.34 -17.91
C GLY A 19 2.35 11.45 -16.43
N GLU A 20 1.80 12.46 -15.77
CA GLU A 20 2.21 12.87 -14.42
C GLU A 20 1.96 11.79 -13.35
N LEU A 21 0.97 10.91 -13.56
CA LEU A 21 0.64 9.86 -12.59
C LEU A 21 1.81 8.89 -12.36
N LEU A 22 2.60 8.59 -13.40
CA LEU A 22 3.78 7.72 -13.25
C LEU A 22 4.82 8.36 -12.33
N ASN A 23 5.10 9.65 -12.52
CA ASN A 23 6.05 10.39 -11.67
C ASN A 23 5.57 10.44 -10.21
N VAL A 24 4.27 10.65 -9.99
CA VAL A 24 3.67 10.63 -8.65
C VAL A 24 3.77 9.24 -8.01
N ALA A 25 3.52 8.18 -8.78
CA ALA A 25 3.66 6.82 -8.29
C ALA A 25 5.10 6.52 -7.85
N ASP A 26 6.09 6.89 -8.68
CA ASP A 26 7.51 6.72 -8.37
C ASP A 26 7.90 7.47 -7.09
N GLU A 27 7.45 8.73 -6.92
CA GLU A 27 7.72 9.51 -5.70
C GLU A 27 7.12 8.83 -4.46
N VAL A 28 5.88 8.35 -4.56
CA VAL A 28 5.20 7.65 -3.46
C VAL A 28 5.96 6.38 -3.08
N PHE A 29 6.32 5.53 -4.04
CA PHE A 29 7.06 4.30 -3.77
C PHE A 29 8.46 4.56 -3.19
N ALA A 30 9.13 5.64 -3.59
CA ALA A 30 10.43 6.02 -3.02
C ALA A 30 10.32 6.50 -1.56
N ARG A 31 9.22 7.15 -1.18
CA ARG A 31 9.06 7.78 0.15
C ARG A 31 8.40 6.87 1.19
N LEU A 32 7.58 5.92 0.78
CA LEU A 32 6.84 5.03 1.68
C LEU A 32 7.71 4.22 2.66
N PRO A 33 8.85 3.62 2.26
CA PRO A 33 9.68 2.83 3.16
C PRO A 33 10.14 3.60 4.41
N ALA A 34 10.47 4.89 4.25
CA ALA A 34 10.90 5.75 5.34
C ALA A 34 9.79 6.00 6.39
N ILE A 35 8.50 5.94 6.01
CA ILE A 35 7.38 6.09 6.93
C ILE A 35 7.25 4.86 7.84
N ALA A 36 7.58 3.68 7.31
CA ALA A 36 7.55 2.41 8.03
C ALA A 36 8.91 2.04 8.65
N ASP A 37 9.89 2.94 8.60
CA ASP A 37 11.27 2.73 9.07
C ASP A 37 11.90 1.43 8.54
N THR A 38 11.82 1.24 7.22
CA THR A 38 12.38 0.04 6.57
C THR A 38 13.28 0.39 5.38
N ALA A 39 14.30 -0.44 5.17
CA ALA A 39 15.11 -0.44 3.95
C ALA A 39 14.52 -1.32 2.83
N GLY A 40 13.41 -2.02 3.10
CA GLY A 40 12.73 -2.87 2.13
C GLY A 40 11.87 -2.11 1.13
N HIS A 41 11.40 -2.83 0.10
CA HIS A 41 10.49 -2.27 -0.90
C HIS A 41 9.05 -2.17 -0.37
N ALA A 42 8.40 -1.04 -0.66
CA ALA A 42 6.98 -0.87 -0.41
C ALA A 42 6.15 -1.55 -1.50
N PHE A 43 5.02 -2.13 -1.11
CA PHE A 43 3.99 -2.64 -2.03
C PHE A 43 2.65 -2.01 -1.68
N LEU A 44 1.87 -1.65 -2.70
CA LEU A 44 0.55 -1.05 -2.54
C LEU A 44 -0.54 -1.98 -3.09
N SER A 45 -1.56 -2.24 -2.28
CA SER A 45 -2.83 -2.81 -2.76
C SER A 45 -3.85 -1.71 -3.01
N ILE A 46 -4.64 -1.84 -4.07
CA ILE A 46 -5.90 -1.10 -4.19
C ILE A 46 -6.92 -1.81 -3.29
N GLY A 47 -7.08 -1.33 -2.06
CA GLY A 47 -7.92 -1.96 -1.05
C GLY A 47 -7.82 -1.26 0.30
N ASN A 48 -8.33 -1.91 1.34
CA ASN A 48 -8.25 -1.42 2.73
C ASN A 48 -7.15 -2.15 3.51
N GLY A 49 -7.04 -1.92 4.82
CA GLY A 49 -6.02 -2.56 5.66
C GLY A 49 -5.96 -4.09 5.58
N HIS A 50 -7.10 -4.78 5.40
CA HIS A 50 -7.15 -6.23 5.26
C HIS A 50 -6.46 -6.73 3.98
N SER A 51 -6.42 -5.91 2.93
CA SER A 51 -5.68 -6.24 1.71
C SER A 51 -4.19 -6.36 2.00
N GLY A 52 -3.65 -5.55 2.91
CA GLY A 52 -2.27 -5.70 3.39
C GLY A 52 -2.02 -7.04 4.08
N TRP A 53 -2.94 -7.47 4.96
CA TRP A 53 -2.88 -8.79 5.59
C TRP A 53 -2.93 -9.93 4.57
N GLN A 54 -3.86 -9.85 3.62
CA GLN A 54 -4.01 -10.83 2.55
C GLN A 54 -2.74 -10.91 1.69
N MET A 55 -2.16 -9.76 1.29
CA MET A 55 -0.93 -9.70 0.50
C MET A 55 0.25 -10.33 1.24
N ALA A 56 0.43 -10.00 2.52
CA ALA A 56 1.52 -10.56 3.30
C ALA A 56 1.38 -12.09 3.41
N ALA A 57 0.22 -12.59 3.83
CA ALA A 57 0.01 -14.03 4.03
C ALA A 57 0.08 -14.81 2.71
N ALA A 58 -0.61 -14.37 1.66
CA ALA A 58 -0.71 -15.11 0.41
C ALA A 58 0.60 -15.19 -0.38
N ASN A 59 1.54 -14.26 -0.17
CA ASN A 59 2.82 -14.23 -0.88
C ASN A 59 3.99 -14.79 -0.05
N THR A 60 3.81 -15.01 1.25
CA THR A 60 4.90 -15.49 2.13
C THR A 60 4.66 -16.85 2.75
N LEU A 61 3.43 -17.39 2.65
CA LEU A 61 3.05 -18.67 3.24
C LEU A 61 2.55 -19.66 2.20
N SER A 62 2.73 -20.95 2.50
CA SER A 62 2.24 -22.09 1.75
C SER A 62 1.32 -22.97 2.60
N ARG A 63 0.55 -23.84 1.93
CA ARG A 63 -0.31 -24.81 2.61
C ARG A 63 0.53 -25.71 3.52
N GLY A 64 0.17 -25.76 4.81
CA GLY A 64 0.87 -26.55 5.81
C GLY A 64 1.82 -25.75 6.70
N ASP A 65 2.12 -24.50 6.33
CA ASP A 65 2.89 -23.60 7.18
C ASP A 65 2.11 -23.32 8.48
N LYS A 66 2.86 -23.22 9.58
CA LYS A 66 2.32 -22.89 10.89
C LYS A 66 2.67 -21.44 11.22
N VAL A 67 1.65 -20.67 11.60
CA VAL A 67 1.80 -19.25 11.98
C VAL A 67 1.32 -19.09 13.41
N LEU A 68 2.06 -18.31 14.21
CA LEU A 68 1.62 -17.87 15.53
C LEU A 68 0.87 -16.54 15.37
N VAL A 69 -0.38 -16.50 15.83
CA VAL A 69 -1.19 -15.28 15.84
C VAL A 69 -1.45 -14.89 17.29
N LEU A 70 -1.09 -13.66 17.65
CA LEU A 70 -1.47 -13.08 18.93
C LEU A 70 -2.84 -12.44 18.77
N GLU A 71 -3.89 -13.17 19.14
CA GLU A 71 -5.25 -12.63 19.17
C GLU A 71 -5.43 -11.86 20.48
N SER A 72 -5.64 -10.55 20.37
CA SER A 72 -5.71 -9.63 21.52
C SER A 72 -7.03 -8.85 21.58
N GLY A 73 -8.11 -9.37 20.99
CA GLY A 73 -9.42 -8.70 21.02
C GLY A 73 -10.54 -9.44 20.27
N ARG A 74 -11.79 -9.10 20.63
CA ARG A 74 -13.05 -9.55 20.05
C ARG A 74 -13.81 -8.38 19.42
#